data_AF-A0A822EPT3-F1
#
_entry.id   AF-A0A822EPT3-F1
#
_cell.length_a   1.000
_cell.length_b   1.000
_cell.length_c   1.000
_cell.angle_alpha   90.00
_cell.angle_beta   90.00
_cell.angle_gamma   90.00
#
_symmetry.space_group_name_H-M   'P 1'
#
loop_
_entity.id
_entity.type
_entity.pdbx_description
1 polymer ?
#
loop_
_entity_poly.entity_id
_entity_poly.type
_entity_poly.pdbx_seq_one_letter_code
_entity_poly.pdbx_strand_id
1 'polypeptide(L)'
;SIYSTTNEPSSSIPKCILRDRIFTLTYLTFKSIKSTYLRVLIGPCILLNLLCLFILSRSKLSNKSNTIIFLRILAFFDILSITLKYIREEINYQSVEKDREIFLLTSSVCKTLYVLMNACISMAMWTIVFMSFDKAVAVTYPLKSSIWLTHKRAFQICCCTIIILSLVNLSFIKLSDIYKEINKRKQCKLNNIPVIMDLLTVSILPI
;
A
#
# COMPACT_ATOMS: atom_id res chain seq x y z
N SER A 1 35.15 -8.68 -69.83
CA SER A 1 34.08 -8.30 -68.89
C SER A 1 34.21 -9.18 -67.65
N ILE A 2 34.89 -8.69 -66.61
CA ILE A 2 34.98 -9.36 -65.31
C ILE A 2 34.77 -8.24 -64.28
N TYR A 3 33.67 -8.38 -63.52
CA TYR A 3 33.13 -7.40 -62.59
C TYR A 3 34.09 -7.17 -61.41
N SER A 4 34.36 -5.89 -61.13
CA SER A 4 35.00 -5.45 -59.89
C SER A 4 33.96 -5.36 -58.79
N THR A 5 34.07 -6.21 -57.77
CA THR A 5 33.28 -6.14 -56.53
C THR A 5 33.88 -5.08 -55.60
N THR A 6 33.22 -3.93 -55.55
CA THR A 6 33.42 -2.90 -54.52
C THR A 6 32.86 -3.40 -53.19
N ASN A 7 33.75 -3.67 -52.23
CA ASN A 7 33.40 -3.93 -50.84
C ASN A 7 33.12 -2.60 -50.12
N GLU A 8 31.85 -2.29 -49.87
CA GLU A 8 31.48 -1.26 -48.90
C GLU A 8 31.61 -1.82 -47.47
N PRO A 9 32.30 -1.12 -46.55
CA PRO A 9 32.30 -1.49 -45.14
C PRO A 9 30.99 -1.03 -44.51
N SER A 10 30.03 -1.94 -44.37
CA SER A 10 28.81 -1.74 -43.60
C SER A 10 29.16 -1.56 -42.12
N SER A 11 29.38 -0.32 -41.68
CA SER A 11 29.49 0.04 -40.26
C SER A 11 28.11 0.01 -39.60
N SER A 12 27.52 -1.17 -39.49
CA SER A 12 26.28 -1.36 -38.74
C SER A 12 26.62 -1.39 -37.25
N ILE A 13 26.67 -0.22 -36.61
CA ILE A 13 26.59 -0.15 -35.14
C ILE A 13 25.31 -0.90 -34.74
N PRO A 14 25.38 -1.94 -33.89
CA PRO A 14 24.23 -2.76 -33.55
C PRO A 14 23.14 -1.91 -32.89
N LYS A 15 22.06 -1.63 -33.61
CA LYS A 15 20.90 -0.82 -33.18
C LYS A 15 20.27 -1.29 -31.85
N CYS A 16 20.49 -2.55 -31.45
CA CYS A 16 20.02 -3.09 -30.17
C CYS A 16 20.69 -2.43 -28.96
N ILE A 17 21.99 -2.09 -29.04
CA ILE A 17 22.73 -1.53 -27.88
C ILE A 17 22.24 -0.12 -27.52
N LEU A 18 21.85 0.67 -28.51
CA LEU A 18 21.39 2.04 -28.29
C LEU A 18 19.96 2.06 -27.69
N ARG A 19 19.09 1.16 -28.17
CA ARG A 19 17.72 1.02 -27.65
C ARG A 19 17.74 0.64 -26.17
N ASP A 20 18.53 -0.36 -25.79
CA ASP A 20 18.64 -0.79 -24.39
C ASP A 20 19.19 0.31 -23.47
N ARG A 21 20.14 1.13 -23.94
CA ARG A 21 20.68 2.26 -23.16
C ARG A 21 19.66 3.37 -22.92
N ILE A 22 18.86 3.73 -23.92
CA ILE A 22 17.83 4.78 -23.79
C ILE A 22 16.71 4.32 -22.83
N PHE A 23 16.29 3.06 -22.95
CA PHE A 23 15.33 2.48 -22.00
C PHE A 23 15.88 2.44 -20.58
N THR A 24 17.17 2.15 -20.42
CA THR A 24 17.83 2.12 -19.11
C THR A 24 17.88 3.51 -18.46
N LEU A 25 18.29 4.56 -19.18
CA LEU A 25 18.38 5.91 -18.62
C LEU A 25 16.99 6.48 -18.26
N THR A 26 16.00 6.29 -19.13
CA THR A 26 14.62 6.75 -18.88
C THR A 26 13.99 6.01 -17.71
N TYR A 27 14.25 4.70 -17.60
CA TYR A 27 13.79 3.90 -16.47
C TYR A 27 14.44 4.34 -15.15
N LEU A 28 15.75 4.58 -15.14
CA LEU A 28 16.48 5.01 -13.95
C LEU A 28 16.03 6.39 -13.47
N THR A 29 15.85 7.34 -14.39
CA THR A 29 15.33 8.68 -14.07
C THR A 29 13.90 8.61 -13.52
N PHE A 30 13.01 7.83 -14.14
CA PHE A 30 11.66 7.62 -13.64
C PHE A 30 11.65 6.96 -12.25
N LYS A 31 12.48 5.94 -12.03
CA LYS A 31 12.63 5.26 -10.73
C LYS A 31 13.10 6.25 -9.65
N SER A 32 14.09 7.09 -9.96
CA SER A 32 14.60 8.12 -9.05
C SER A 32 13.54 9.18 -8.72
N ILE A 33 12.86 9.72 -9.73
CA ILE A 33 11.79 10.71 -9.55
C ILE A 33 10.67 10.13 -8.70
N LYS A 34 10.23 8.89 -8.98
CA LYS A 34 9.19 8.21 -8.20
C LYS A 34 9.58 8.04 -6.73
N SER A 35 10.82 7.64 -6.46
CA SER A 35 11.32 7.46 -5.09
C SER A 35 11.38 8.79 -4.33
N THR A 36 11.92 9.84 -4.95
CA THR A 36 11.98 11.19 -4.37
C THR A 36 10.58 11.76 -4.13
N TYR A 37 9.69 11.64 -5.11
CA TYR A 37 8.31 12.10 -5.01
C TYR A 37 7.55 11.41 -3.86
N LEU A 38 7.70 10.09 -3.72
CA LEU A 38 7.11 9.35 -2.61
C LEU A 38 7.61 9.87 -1.26
N ARG A 39 8.93 10.07 -1.09
CA ARG A 39 9.50 10.59 0.16
C ARG A 39 8.99 11.99 0.50
N VAL A 40 8.86 12.86 -0.50
CA VAL A 40 8.35 14.22 -0.33
C VAL A 40 6.87 14.24 0.06
N LEU A 41 6.05 13.35 -0.48
CA LEU A 41 4.62 13.28 -0.14
C LEU A 41 4.34 12.62 1.22
N ILE A 42 5.13 11.62 1.62
CA ILE A 42 4.89 10.85 2.84
C ILE A 42 4.92 11.75 4.08
N GLY A 43 5.89 12.67 4.17
CA GLY A 43 6.04 13.58 5.31
C GLY A 43 4.79 14.41 5.58
N PRO A 44 4.32 15.22 4.61
CA PRO A 44 3.08 15.99 4.73
C PRO A 44 1.86 15.13 5.02
N CYS A 45 1.71 13.96 4.39
CA CYS A 45 0.56 13.08 4.64
C CYS A 45 0.52 12.56 6.09
N ILE A 46 1.67 12.13 6.63
CA ILE A 46 1.75 11.70 8.04
C ILE A 46 1.47 12.89 8.97
N LEU A 47 2.05 14.07 8.69
CA LEU A 47 1.85 15.26 9.50
C LEU A 47 0.39 15.70 9.54
N LEU A 48 -0.28 15.75 8.37
CA LEU A 48 -1.69 16.13 8.26
C LEU A 48 -2.60 15.14 9.00
N ASN A 49 -2.36 13.83 8.87
CA ASN A 49 -3.14 12.82 9.58
C ASN A 49 -2.88 12.85 11.10
N LEU A 50 -1.65 13.14 11.55
CA LEU A 50 -1.34 13.33 12.97
C LEU A 50 -2.04 14.56 13.55
N LEU A 51 -2.03 15.67 12.82
CA LEU A 51 -2.76 16.88 13.20
C LEU A 51 -4.26 16.61 13.27
N CYS A 52 -4.82 15.89 12.30
CA CYS A 52 -6.21 15.45 12.30
C CYS A 52 -6.52 14.61 13.55
N LEU A 53 -5.70 13.59 13.84
CA LEU A 53 -5.85 12.73 15.00
C LEU A 53 -5.77 13.53 16.32
N PHE A 54 -4.84 14.49 16.42
CA PHE A 54 -4.68 15.35 17.59
C PHE A 54 -5.88 16.26 17.82
N ILE A 55 -6.37 16.92 16.76
CA ILE A 55 -7.54 17.81 16.83
C ILE A 55 -8.79 17.01 17.23
N LEU A 56 -9.01 15.85 16.63
CA LEU A 56 -10.18 15.01 16.89
C LEU A 56 -10.13 14.30 18.25
N SER A 57 -8.93 14.13 18.83
CA SER A 57 -8.77 13.52 20.17
C SER A 57 -9.12 14.48 21.30
N ARG A 58 -9.42 15.76 21.02
CA ARG A 58 -9.88 16.71 22.05
C ARG A 58 -11.27 16.29 22.56
N SER A 59 -11.39 16.10 23.88
CA SER A 59 -12.60 15.62 24.56
C SER A 59 -13.87 16.42 24.23
N LYS A 60 -13.74 17.75 24.06
CA LYS A 60 -14.84 18.65 23.69
C LYS A 60 -15.49 18.31 22.35
N LEU A 61 -14.75 17.74 21.40
CA LEU A 61 -15.27 17.33 20.09
C LEU A 61 -15.67 15.85 20.09
N SER A 62 -14.85 14.97 20.68
CA SER A 62 -15.04 13.51 20.59
C SER A 62 -16.42 13.02 21.06
N ASN A 63 -17.06 13.71 22.00
CA ASN A 63 -18.35 13.28 22.56
C ASN A 63 -19.57 13.75 21.75
N LYS A 64 -19.41 14.59 20.72
CA LYS A 64 -20.53 15.20 20.00
C LYS A 64 -21.06 14.38 18.82
N SER A 65 -20.25 13.53 18.20
CA SER A 65 -20.64 12.82 16.98
C SER A 65 -19.85 11.53 16.79
N ASN A 66 -20.54 10.45 16.39
CA ASN A 66 -19.88 9.18 16.06
C ASN A 66 -18.98 9.29 14.82
N THR A 67 -19.27 10.20 13.90
CA THR A 67 -18.43 10.47 12.73
C THR A 67 -17.00 10.84 13.15
N ILE A 68 -16.83 11.51 14.29
CA ILE A 68 -15.50 11.88 14.83
C ILE A 68 -14.71 10.63 15.22
N ILE A 69 -15.36 9.59 15.74
CA ILE A 69 -14.72 8.33 16.09
C ILE A 69 -14.19 7.65 14.83
N PHE A 70 -15.03 7.55 13.80
CA PHE A 70 -14.61 6.97 12.52
C PHE A 70 -13.47 7.75 11.88
N LEU A 71 -13.51 9.09 11.91
CA LEU A 71 -12.41 9.92 11.42
C LEU A 71 -11.10 9.71 12.19
N ARG A 72 -11.16 9.50 13.51
CA ARG A 72 -9.96 9.17 14.31
C ARG A 72 -9.38 7.82 13.92
N ILE A 73 -10.25 6.81 13.76
CA ILE A 73 -9.87 5.46 13.33
C ILE A 73 -9.26 5.52 11.92
N LEU A 74 -9.88 6.27 11.01
CA LEU A 74 -9.39 6.47 9.65
C LEU A 74 -8.00 7.10 9.65
N ALA A 75 -7.82 8.23 10.34
CA ALA A 75 -6.52 8.91 10.43
C ALA A 75 -5.44 8.00 11.03
N PHE A 76 -5.78 7.18 12.02
CA PHE A 76 -4.87 6.20 12.61
C PHE A 76 -4.43 5.14 11.59
N PHE A 77 -5.37 4.53 10.87
CA PHE A 77 -5.06 3.52 9.85
C PHE A 77 -4.37 4.10 8.61
N ASP A 78 -4.62 5.36 8.27
CA ASP A 78 -3.91 6.07 7.21
C ASP A 78 -2.43 6.30 7.59
N ILE A 79 -2.14 6.76 8.81
CA ILE A 79 -0.76 6.88 9.30
C ILE A 79 -0.07 5.52 9.28
N LEU A 80 -0.74 4.49 9.81
CA LEU A 80 -0.16 3.15 9.92
C LEU A 80 0.10 2.54 8.53
N SER A 81 -0.85 2.65 7.60
CA SER A 81 -0.69 2.14 6.23
C SER A 81 0.43 2.85 5.46
N ILE A 82 0.52 4.18 5.54
CA ILE A 82 1.59 4.97 4.91
C ILE A 82 2.95 4.58 5.51
N THR A 83 3.03 4.46 6.84
CA THR A 83 4.26 4.11 7.55
C THR A 83 4.74 2.71 7.17
N LEU A 84 3.84 1.72 7.17
CA LEU A 84 4.18 0.34 6.79
C LEU A 84 4.59 0.23 5.33
N LYS A 85 3.91 0.95 4.44
CA LYS A 85 4.27 1.03 3.01
C LYS A 85 5.66 1.64 2.83
N TYR A 86 5.99 2.70 3.56
CA TYR A 86 7.31 3.32 3.54
C TYR A 86 8.39 2.38 4.05
N ILE A 87 8.19 1.74 5.21
CA ILE A 87 9.13 0.78 5.79
C ILE A 87 9.43 -0.35 4.80
N ARG A 88 8.39 -0.90 4.16
CA ARG A 88 8.53 -1.96 3.15
C ARG A 88 9.35 -1.49 1.95
N GLU A 89 9.05 -0.30 1.41
CA GLU A 89 9.76 0.24 0.25
C GLU A 89 11.23 0.53 0.57
N GLU A 90 11.51 1.04 1.77
CA GLU A 90 12.88 1.31 2.21
C GLU A 90 13.67 0.01 2.45
N ILE A 91 13.05 -1.02 3.03
CA ILE A 91 13.64 -2.36 3.13
C ILE A 91 14.00 -2.91 1.75
N ASN A 92 13.07 -2.84 0.80
CA ASN A 92 13.31 -3.31 -0.57
C ASN A 92 14.41 -2.50 -1.26
N TYR A 93 14.42 -1.18 -1.09
CA TYR A 93 15.46 -0.30 -1.64
C TYR A 93 16.85 -0.64 -1.09
N GLN A 94 16.97 -0.79 0.23
CA GLN A 94 18.24 -1.12 0.89
C GLN A 94 18.73 -2.53 0.52
N SER A 95 17.82 -3.49 0.31
CA SER A 95 18.19 -4.87 -0.07
C SER A 95 18.56 -5.03 -1.54
N VAL A 96 17.95 -4.27 -2.45
CA VAL A 96 18.16 -4.44 -3.91
C VAL A 96 19.26 -3.52 -4.43
N GLU A 97 19.30 -2.28 -3.96
CA GLU A 97 20.15 -1.24 -4.53
C GLU A 97 21.52 -1.13 -3.83
N LYS A 98 21.57 -1.41 -2.52
CA LYS A 98 22.81 -1.28 -1.74
C LYS A 98 23.49 -2.61 -1.43
N ASP A 99 22.93 -3.72 -1.92
CA ASP A 99 23.37 -5.10 -1.64
C ASP A 99 23.67 -5.35 -0.15
N ARG A 100 22.95 -4.66 0.75
CA ARG A 100 23.11 -4.83 2.20
C ARG A 100 22.25 -6.00 2.63
N GLU A 101 22.87 -6.97 3.30
CA GLU A 101 22.13 -8.00 4.01
C GLU A 101 21.40 -7.35 5.20
N ILE A 102 20.13 -7.02 5.01
CA ILE A 102 19.29 -6.54 6.11
C ILE A 102 19.00 -7.75 7.00
N PHE A 103 19.74 -7.87 8.11
CA PHE A 103 19.58 -8.92 9.11
C PHE A 103 18.12 -9.08 9.60
N LEU A 104 17.35 -7.98 9.56
CA LEU A 104 15.95 -7.95 9.97
C LEU A 104 14.96 -8.52 8.95
N LEU A 105 15.37 -8.82 7.72
CA LEU A 105 14.48 -9.35 6.69
C LEU A 105 14.29 -10.87 6.82
N THR A 106 13.73 -11.29 7.95
CA THR A 106 13.27 -12.67 8.12
C THR A 106 11.98 -12.89 7.32
N SER A 107 11.71 -14.13 6.90
CA SER A 107 10.48 -14.49 6.17
C SER A 107 9.24 -14.10 6.96
N SER A 108 9.30 -14.26 8.29
CA SER A 108 8.23 -13.84 9.20
C SER A 108 7.96 -12.34 9.13
N VAL A 109 8.99 -11.49 9.24
CA VAL A 109 8.82 -10.02 9.21
C VAL A 109 8.23 -9.54 7.88
N CYS A 110 8.71 -10.09 6.76
CA CYS A 110 8.16 -9.79 5.43
C CYS A 110 6.66 -10.14 5.34
N LYS A 111 6.28 -11.35 5.78
CA LYS A 111 4.89 -11.84 5.81
C LYS A 111 4.02 -10.94 6.70
N THR A 112 4.46 -10.67 7.93
CA THR A 112 3.72 -9.84 8.89
C THR A 112 3.54 -8.41 8.40
N LEU A 113 4.59 -7.76 7.88
CA LEU A 113 4.48 -6.40 7.33
C LEU A 113 3.48 -6.34 6.17
N TYR A 114 3.49 -7.36 5.30
CA TYR A 114 2.57 -7.42 4.16
C TYR A 114 1.11 -7.54 4.62
N VAL A 115 0.83 -8.49 5.51
CA VAL A 115 -0.50 -8.72 6.09
C VAL A 115 -0.99 -7.47 6.82
N LEU A 116 -0.13 -6.86 7.65
CA LEU A 116 -0.48 -5.69 8.44
C LEU A 116 -0.76 -4.47 7.55
N MET A 117 0.07 -4.25 6.53
CA MET A 117 -0.13 -3.16 5.56
C MET A 117 -1.48 -3.30 4.85
N ASN A 118 -1.80 -4.49 4.32
CA ASN A 118 -3.07 -4.74 3.64
C ASN A 118 -4.26 -4.61 4.60
N ALA A 119 -4.15 -5.14 5.81
CA ALA A 119 -5.17 -5.01 6.84
C ALA A 119 -5.46 -3.53 7.15
N CYS A 120 -4.43 -2.68 7.27
CA CYS A 120 -4.62 -1.25 7.51
C CYS A 120 -5.35 -0.54 6.35
N ILE A 121 -5.00 -0.87 5.10
CA ILE A 121 -5.64 -0.30 3.91
C ILE A 121 -7.11 -0.75 3.84
N SER A 122 -7.39 -2.03 4.06
CA SER A 122 -8.76 -2.56 4.14
C SER A 122 -9.56 -1.87 5.26
N MET A 123 -8.96 -1.69 6.43
CA MET A 123 -9.60 -1.00 7.55
C MET A 123 -9.95 0.45 7.23
N ALA A 124 -9.06 1.19 6.57
CA ALA A 124 -9.34 2.56 6.11
C ALA A 124 -10.53 2.59 5.15
N MET A 125 -10.54 1.70 4.14
CA MET A 125 -11.66 1.60 3.17
C MET A 125 -12.99 1.27 3.86
N TRP A 126 -13.03 0.27 4.73
CA TRP A 126 -14.24 -0.09 5.47
C TRP A 126 -14.70 1.00 6.44
N THR A 127 -13.78 1.76 7.02
CA THR A 127 -14.13 2.92 7.86
C THR A 127 -14.86 3.99 7.06
N ILE A 128 -14.46 4.25 5.81
CA ILE A 128 -15.17 5.18 4.91
C ILE A 128 -16.58 4.66 4.59
N VAL A 129 -16.72 3.35 4.35
CA VAL A 129 -18.03 2.71 4.14
C VAL A 129 -18.93 2.90 5.37
N PHE A 130 -18.42 2.66 6.58
CA PHE A 130 -19.18 2.90 7.81
C PHE A 130 -19.54 4.36 8.03
N MET A 131 -18.65 5.30 7.70
CA MET A 131 -18.99 6.72 7.72
C MET A 131 -20.12 7.06 6.75
N SER A 132 -20.13 6.45 5.57
CA SER A 132 -21.16 6.66 4.57
C SER A 132 -22.51 6.11 5.05
N PHE A 133 -22.52 4.92 5.65
CA PHE A 133 -23.72 4.35 6.29
C PHE A 133 -24.21 5.20 7.47
N ASP A 134 -23.31 5.69 8.33
CA ASP A 134 -23.64 6.61 9.45
C ASP A 134 -24.37 7.86 8.93
N LYS A 135 -23.85 8.49 7.87
CA LYS A 135 -24.50 9.64 7.24
C LYS A 135 -25.81 9.30 6.56
N ALA A 136 -25.88 8.19 5.83
CA ALA A 136 -27.11 7.75 5.16
C ALA A 136 -28.24 7.51 6.18
N VAL A 137 -27.97 6.84 7.29
CA VAL A 137 -28.94 6.59 8.36
C VAL A 137 -29.34 7.87 9.07
N ALA A 138 -28.40 8.79 9.32
CA ALA A 138 -28.70 10.07 9.95
C ALA A 138 -29.65 10.94 9.11
N VAL A 139 -29.51 10.90 7.78
CA VAL A 139 -30.36 11.65 6.84
C VAL A 139 -31.72 10.97 6.63
N THR A 140 -31.74 9.66 6.44
CA THR A 140 -32.96 8.91 6.11
C THR A 140 -33.85 8.64 7.33
N TYR A 141 -33.25 8.48 8.51
CA TYR A 141 -33.97 8.11 9.74
C TYR A 141 -33.56 8.99 10.93
N PRO A 142 -33.81 10.32 10.91
CA PRO A 142 -33.34 11.25 11.93
C PRO A 142 -33.81 10.87 13.34
N LEU A 143 -35.05 10.41 13.50
CA LEU A 143 -35.62 10.01 14.80
C LEU A 143 -35.05 8.70 15.35
N LYS A 144 -34.71 7.75 14.47
CA LYS A 144 -34.12 6.45 14.90
C LYS A 144 -32.60 6.52 15.05
N SER A 145 -31.96 7.51 14.41
CA SER A 145 -30.50 7.68 14.43
C SER A 145 -29.97 7.75 15.87
N SER A 146 -30.60 8.52 16.76
CA SER A 146 -30.16 8.67 18.15
C SER A 146 -30.11 7.37 18.96
N ILE A 147 -30.91 6.36 18.60
CA ILE A 147 -30.97 5.07 19.32
C ILE A 147 -29.99 4.07 18.71
N TRP A 148 -29.87 4.06 17.38
CA TRP A 148 -29.02 3.12 16.66
C TRP A 148 -27.54 3.48 16.74
N LEU A 149 -27.24 4.78 16.70
CA LEU A 149 -25.90 5.35 16.63
C LEU A 149 -25.37 5.66 18.03
N THR A 150 -25.08 4.62 18.81
CA THR A 150 -24.38 4.75 20.09
C THR A 150 -22.89 4.52 19.93
N HIS A 151 -22.08 5.27 20.68
CA HIS A 151 -20.61 5.18 20.67
C HIS A 151 -20.11 3.76 20.95
N LYS A 152 -20.76 3.03 21.87
CA LYS A 152 -20.40 1.64 22.21
C LYS A 152 -20.59 0.70 21.01
N ARG A 153 -21.68 0.84 20.26
CA ARG A 153 -21.96 0.00 19.08
C ARG A 153 -21.01 0.32 17.93
N ALA A 154 -20.74 1.60 17.67
CA ALA A 154 -19.77 1.99 16.64
C ALA A 154 -18.37 1.40 16.91
N PHE A 155 -17.93 1.46 18.17
CA PHE A 155 -16.67 0.85 18.58
C PHE A 155 -16.68 -0.67 18.44
N GLN A 156 -17.77 -1.33 18.85
CA GLN A 156 -17.93 -2.78 18.67
C GLN A 156 -17.88 -3.19 17.19
N ILE A 157 -18.58 -2.47 16.30
CA ILE A 157 -18.55 -2.73 14.86
C ILE A 157 -17.12 -2.61 14.35
N CYS A 158 -16.40 -1.53 14.70
CA CYS A 158 -15.01 -1.35 14.29
C CYS A 158 -14.12 -2.50 14.78
N CYS A 159 -14.22 -2.90 16.05
CA CYS A 159 -13.45 -4.02 16.60
C CYS A 159 -13.77 -5.35 15.88
N CYS A 160 -15.04 -5.64 15.64
CA CYS A 160 -15.45 -6.83 14.88
C CYS A 160 -14.88 -6.80 13.46
N THR A 161 -14.93 -5.65 12.78
CA THR A 161 -14.36 -5.49 11.44
C THR A 161 -12.85 -5.66 11.42
N ILE A 162 -12.13 -5.14 12.43
CA ILE A 162 -10.68 -5.36 12.58
C ILE A 162 -10.38 -6.85 12.67
N ILE A 163 -11.12 -7.59 13.49
CA ILE A 163 -10.91 -9.04 13.66
C ILE A 163 -11.20 -9.79 12.36
N ILE A 164 -12.35 -9.53 11.74
CA ILE A 164 -12.77 -10.18 10.48
C ILE A 164 -11.74 -9.90 9.38
N LEU A 165 -11.35 -8.64 9.18
CA LEU A 165 -10.37 -8.28 8.15
C LEU A 165 -8.99 -8.84 8.46
N SER A 166 -8.57 -8.90 9.72
CA SER A 166 -7.30 -9.54 10.09
C SER A 166 -7.31 -11.03 9.77
N LEU A 167 -8.43 -11.72 10.02
CA LEU A 167 -8.60 -13.14 9.67
C LEU A 167 -8.61 -13.37 8.16
N VAL A 168 -9.33 -12.53 7.40
CA VAL A 168 -9.32 -12.59 5.93
C VAL A 168 -7.92 -12.36 5.39
N ASN A 169 -7.20 -11.37 5.94
CA ASN A 169 -5.84 -11.06 5.53
C ASN A 169 -4.80 -12.11 6.00
N LEU A 170 -5.14 -12.95 6.98
CA LEU A 170 -4.25 -14.04 7.43
C LEU A 170 -3.99 -15.05 6.30
N SER A 171 -4.93 -15.19 5.37
CA SER A 171 -4.76 -16.02 4.16
C SER A 171 -3.55 -15.59 3.32
N PHE A 172 -3.16 -14.32 3.34
CA PHE A 172 -1.98 -13.81 2.64
C PHE A 172 -0.65 -14.33 3.18
N ILE A 173 -0.59 -14.81 4.42
CA ILE A 173 0.65 -15.37 4.98
C ILE A 173 1.17 -16.52 4.11
N LYS A 174 0.27 -17.33 3.56
CA LYS A 174 0.62 -18.45 2.66
C LYS A 174 1.11 -17.98 1.28
N LEU A 175 0.80 -16.74 0.90
CA LEU A 175 1.06 -16.18 -0.43
C LEU A 175 2.31 -15.30 -0.49
N SER A 176 2.62 -14.62 0.61
CA SER A 176 3.88 -13.89 0.74
C SER A 176 4.99 -14.88 1.09
N ASP A 177 6.06 -14.93 0.31
CA ASP A 177 7.28 -15.67 0.68
C ASP A 177 8.54 -14.90 0.28
N ILE A 178 9.68 -15.24 0.86
CA ILE A 178 10.95 -14.64 0.44
C ILE A 178 11.41 -15.33 -0.83
N TYR A 179 11.41 -14.60 -1.94
CA TYR A 179 12.04 -15.08 -3.15
C TYR A 179 13.55 -14.83 -3.07
N LYS A 180 14.33 -15.90 -3.17
CA LYS A 180 15.79 -15.82 -3.31
C LYS A 180 16.08 -15.78 -4.81
N GLU A 181 16.42 -14.60 -5.31
CA GLU A 181 16.81 -14.45 -6.71
C GLU A 181 18.19 -15.10 -6.94
N ILE A 182 18.45 -15.56 -8.17
CA ILE A 182 19.66 -16.31 -8.57
C ILE A 182 20.96 -15.57 -8.17
N ASN A 183 20.90 -14.25 -8.01
CA ASN A 183 21.99 -13.38 -7.58
C ASN A 183 22.13 -13.20 -6.05
N LYS A 184 21.70 -14.18 -5.23
CA LYS A 184 21.71 -14.13 -3.75
C LYS A 184 20.91 -13.01 -3.08
N ARG A 185 20.24 -12.14 -3.84
CA ARG A 185 19.37 -11.08 -3.31
C ARG A 185 18.05 -11.67 -2.79
N LYS A 186 17.68 -11.29 -1.56
CA LYS A 186 16.40 -11.65 -0.94
C LYS A 186 15.41 -10.52 -1.17
N GLN A 187 14.30 -10.77 -1.85
CA GLN A 187 13.24 -9.76 -2.02
C GLN A 187 11.95 -10.23 -1.35
N CYS A 188 11.28 -9.30 -0.67
CA CYS A 188 9.95 -9.53 -0.13
C CYS A 188 8.90 -9.27 -1.22
N LYS A 189 8.59 -10.31 -2.00
CA LYS A 189 7.61 -10.27 -3.09
C LYS A 189 6.47 -11.25 -2.82
N LEU A 190 5.28 -10.91 -3.33
CA LEU A 190 4.21 -11.89 -3.37
C LEU A 190 4.60 -12.99 -4.35
N ASN A 191 4.31 -14.24 -4.00
CA ASN A 191 4.47 -15.31 -4.96
C ASN A 191 3.43 -15.06 -6.07
N ASN A 192 3.89 -14.83 -7.30
CA ASN A 192 3.05 -14.49 -8.44
C ASN A 192 2.16 -15.69 -8.82
N ILE A 193 1.10 -15.92 -8.07
CA ILE A 193 -0.02 -16.74 -8.50
C ILE A 193 -1.04 -15.76 -9.11
N PRO A 194 -1.10 -15.63 -10.45
CA PRO A 194 -1.92 -14.61 -11.12
C PRO A 194 -3.42 -14.70 -10.75
N VAL A 195 -3.88 -15.87 -10.30
CA VAL A 195 -5.29 -16.18 -10.01
C VAL A 195 -5.87 -15.41 -8.81
N ILE A 196 -5.04 -14.89 -7.90
CA ILE A 196 -5.53 -14.29 -6.63
C ILE A 196 -5.70 -12.78 -6.70
N MET A 197 -4.98 -12.10 -7.61
CA MET A 197 -5.16 -10.66 -7.84
C MET A 197 -6.57 -10.36 -8.36
N ASP A 198 -7.13 -11.22 -9.22
CA ASP A 198 -8.50 -11.05 -9.72
C ASP A 198 -9.55 -11.22 -8.61
N LEU A 199 -9.39 -12.21 -7.72
CA LEU A 199 -10.33 -12.41 -6.61
C LEU A 199 -10.32 -11.23 -5.63
N LEU A 200 -9.15 -10.62 -5.41
CA LEU A 200 -9.00 -9.45 -4.54
C LEU A 200 -9.52 -8.16 -5.16
N THR A 201 -9.29 -7.96 -6.45
CA THR A 201 -9.85 -6.81 -7.17
C THR A 201 -11.38 -6.90 -7.18
N VAL A 202 -11.93 -8.11 -7.31
CA VAL A 202 -13.38 -8.37 -7.23
C VAL A 202 -13.94 -8.24 -5.80
N SER A 203 -13.17 -8.59 -4.76
CA SER A 203 -13.62 -8.47 -3.36
C SER A 203 -13.48 -7.06 -2.78
N ILE A 204 -12.65 -6.21 -3.40
CA ILE A 204 -12.34 -4.84 -2.94
C ILE A 204 -13.09 -3.79 -3.78
N LEU A 205 -13.67 -4.13 -4.95
CA LEU A 205 -14.58 -3.22 -5.62
C LEU A 205 -15.86 -3.07 -4.77
N PRO A 206 -16.13 -1.87 -4.23
CA PRO A 206 -17.39 -1.63 -3.56
C PRO A 206 -18.49 -1.62 -4.64
N ILE A 207 -19.49 -2.48 -4.46
CA ILE A 207 -20.83 -2.26 -5.03
C ILE A 207 -21.41 -1.01 -4.38
#